data_AF-A0A970Y060-F1
#
_entry.id   AF-A0A970Y060-F1
#
_cell.length_a   1.000
_cell.length_b   1.000
_cell.length_c   1.000
_cell.angle_alpha   90.00
_cell.angle_beta   90.00
_cell.angle_gamma   90.00
#
_symmetry.space_group_name_H-M   'P 1'
#
loop_
_entity.id
_entity.type
_entity.pdbx_description
1 polymer ?
#
loop_
_entity_poly.entity_id
_entity_poly.type
_entity_poly.pdbx_seq_one_letter_code
_entity_poly.pdbx_strand_id
1 'polypeptide(L)'
;MNPASSAAEIVIEMKDLAVGYGKKRVLSNIHAKIAKGQFVSLLGPNGAGKTTLLRTITRHLRKLDGVLLLNNKPIETYRYKELAANLAVVLTSRISTELFTGFEFAAMGRHPHTGLMGNLTLRDKNIVWESLRLVNAENLAARPMNELSDGEKQKLFIARALCQEPKIIVLDEPTAHLDLKHKMEIMAILAEFCRTKGITIVASLHDVGIAARISDQVALIKNGSVVAWGSPEEVLHDANLSDLYEITLATYDRRIGTLELKCSPGTGKVFCISGAGTGAVLYRSLARNKLNVTTGILHENDIDCHIATALGFTTITAPPFTKIPEGLLEKCLSPIEDADYILDTGFPIQEANKMNVRLLEHALEAGKPVISMRKERHFFGLPLEGKNGITFVENEQSVLDILTGAFGHVQASEAPASSQAPTRI
;
A
#
# COMPACT_ATOMS: atom_id res chain seq x y z
N MET A 1 -4.71 -6.87 39.30
CA MET A 1 -6.10 -6.89 38.81
C MET A 1 -6.06 -7.05 37.31
N ASN A 2 -6.50 -8.20 36.79
CA ASN A 2 -6.74 -8.38 35.36
C ASN A 2 -7.80 -7.36 34.94
N PRO A 3 -7.56 -6.49 33.95
CA PRO A 3 -8.67 -5.78 33.35
C PRO A 3 -9.49 -6.84 32.62
N ALA A 4 -10.68 -7.10 33.13
CA ALA A 4 -11.69 -7.87 32.42
C ALA A 4 -11.77 -7.31 31.00
N SER A 5 -11.61 -8.19 30.01
CA SER A 5 -11.89 -7.93 28.60
C SER A 5 -13.27 -7.30 28.48
N SER A 6 -13.34 -5.97 28.42
CA SER A 6 -14.57 -5.30 28.05
C SER A 6 -14.77 -5.61 26.57
N ALA A 7 -15.80 -6.38 26.25
CA ALA A 7 -16.14 -6.67 24.86
C ALA A 7 -16.19 -5.35 24.07
N ALA A 8 -15.49 -5.31 22.94
CA ALA A 8 -15.40 -4.11 22.11
C ALA A 8 -16.82 -3.64 21.72
N GLU A 9 -17.12 -2.35 21.94
CA GLU A 9 -18.42 -1.77 21.62
C GLU A 9 -18.64 -1.79 20.10
N ILE A 10 -19.59 -2.60 19.62
CA ILE A 10 -19.92 -2.69 18.18
C ILE A 10 -20.82 -1.52 17.78
N VAL A 11 -20.38 -0.75 16.78
CA VAL A 11 -21.11 0.44 16.29
C VAL A 11 -21.78 0.21 14.94
N ILE A 12 -21.24 -0.68 14.09
CA ILE A 12 -21.90 -1.15 12.87
C ILE A 12 -21.92 -2.67 12.86
N GLU A 13 -23.08 -3.26 12.60
CA GLU A 13 -23.24 -4.70 12.43
C GLU A 13 -24.03 -5.00 11.15
N MET A 14 -23.47 -5.91 10.34
CA MET A 14 -24.06 -6.41 9.10
C MET A 14 -24.30 -7.92 9.26
N LYS A 15 -25.55 -8.36 9.06
CA LYS A 15 -25.95 -9.78 9.13
C LYS A 15 -26.63 -10.16 7.83
N ASP A 16 -26.03 -11.09 7.09
CA ASP A 16 -26.54 -11.57 5.79
C ASP A 16 -26.87 -10.42 4.83
N LEU A 17 -26.14 -9.30 4.93
CA LEU A 17 -26.51 -8.08 4.25
C LEU A 17 -26.30 -8.25 2.74
N ALA A 18 -27.33 -7.88 1.97
CA ALA A 18 -27.24 -7.78 0.52
C ALA A 18 -27.50 -6.35 0.05
N VAL A 19 -26.66 -5.86 -0.85
CA VAL A 19 -26.70 -4.48 -1.36
C VAL A 19 -26.70 -4.45 -2.88
N GLY A 20 -27.32 -3.43 -3.47
CA GLY A 20 -27.41 -3.29 -4.92
C GLY A 20 -28.48 -2.31 -5.37
N TYR A 21 -28.82 -2.36 -6.65
CA TYR A 21 -29.70 -1.38 -7.28
C TYR A 21 -30.97 -2.05 -7.80
N GLY A 22 -32.13 -1.56 -7.37
CA GLY A 22 -33.42 -2.15 -7.75
C GLY A 22 -33.52 -3.60 -7.30
N LYS A 23 -33.53 -4.55 -8.25
CA LYS A 23 -33.52 -6.00 -7.97
C LYS A 23 -32.15 -6.64 -8.16
N LYS A 24 -31.16 -5.91 -8.69
CA LYS A 24 -29.82 -6.44 -8.99
C LYS A 24 -28.96 -6.40 -7.73
N ARG A 25 -28.60 -7.58 -7.21
CA ARG A 25 -27.62 -7.71 -6.13
C ARG A 25 -26.22 -7.40 -6.67
N VAL A 26 -25.52 -6.51 -5.99
CA VAL A 26 -24.10 -6.16 -6.25
C VAL A 26 -23.22 -6.88 -5.26
N LEU A 27 -23.59 -6.92 -3.98
CA LEU A 27 -22.95 -7.77 -2.97
C LEU A 27 -24.01 -8.55 -2.20
N SER A 28 -23.68 -9.77 -1.77
CA SER A 28 -24.54 -10.62 -0.95
C SER A 28 -23.76 -11.26 0.19
N ASN A 29 -24.48 -11.75 1.21
CA ASN A 29 -23.94 -12.51 2.35
C ASN A 29 -22.82 -11.76 3.08
N ILE A 30 -23.00 -10.45 3.29
CA ILE A 30 -22.03 -9.65 4.02
C ILE A 30 -22.26 -9.82 5.51
N HIS A 31 -21.27 -10.38 6.20
CA HIS A 31 -21.23 -10.54 7.66
C HIS A 31 -20.03 -9.80 8.22
N ALA A 32 -20.29 -8.76 9.01
CA ALA A 32 -19.23 -7.96 9.58
C ALA A 32 -19.69 -7.21 10.82
N LYS A 33 -18.73 -6.99 11.72
CA LYS A 33 -18.88 -6.17 12.92
C LYS A 33 -17.75 -5.17 12.94
N ILE A 34 -18.09 -3.90 13.16
CA ILE A 34 -17.12 -2.82 13.27
C ILE A 34 -17.23 -2.27 14.69
N ALA A 35 -16.13 -2.33 15.43
CA ALA A 35 -16.05 -1.78 16.78
C ALA A 35 -15.77 -0.28 16.74
N LYS A 36 -16.18 0.41 17.80
CA LYS A 36 -15.94 1.83 18.00
C LYS A 36 -14.44 2.14 17.92
N GLY A 37 -14.12 3.21 17.20
CA GLY A 37 -12.74 3.70 17.07
C GLY A 37 -11.89 2.88 16.09
N GLN A 38 -12.46 1.90 15.39
CA GLN A 38 -11.72 1.16 14.37
C GLN A 38 -11.66 1.91 13.04
N PHE A 39 -10.53 1.79 12.37
CA PHE A 39 -10.35 2.11 10.96
C PHE A 39 -10.56 0.85 10.11
N VAL A 40 -11.61 0.83 9.30
CA VAL A 40 -11.93 -0.27 8.38
C VAL A 40 -11.68 0.16 6.94
N SER A 41 -10.84 -0.61 6.23
CA SER A 41 -10.55 -0.37 4.82
C SER A 41 -11.24 -1.40 3.92
N LEU A 42 -11.95 -0.92 2.91
CA LEU A 42 -12.50 -1.74 1.83
C LEU A 42 -11.54 -1.71 0.63
N LEU A 43 -11.01 -2.86 0.26
CA LEU A 43 -10.12 -3.06 -0.89
C LEU A 43 -10.81 -3.92 -1.96
N GLY A 44 -10.38 -3.76 -3.20
CA GLY A 44 -10.88 -4.55 -4.32
C GLY A 44 -10.88 -3.77 -5.63
N PRO A 45 -11.07 -4.42 -6.78
CA PRO A 45 -11.03 -3.77 -8.08
C PRO A 45 -12.15 -2.75 -8.27
N ASN A 46 -12.03 -1.95 -9.34
CA ASN A 46 -13.09 -1.05 -9.76
C ASN A 46 -14.35 -1.84 -10.12
N GLY A 47 -15.52 -1.33 -9.72
CA GLY A 47 -16.79 -2.02 -9.93
C GLY A 47 -17.07 -3.19 -8.97
N ALA A 48 -16.17 -3.52 -8.03
CA ALA A 48 -16.37 -4.61 -7.08
C ALA A 48 -17.55 -4.41 -6.11
N GLY A 49 -18.06 -3.19 -5.96
CA GLY A 49 -19.21 -2.89 -5.09
C GLY A 49 -18.87 -2.09 -3.83
N LYS A 50 -17.61 -1.66 -3.63
CA LYS A 50 -17.17 -0.83 -2.48
C LYS A 50 -18.09 0.38 -2.23
N THR A 51 -18.23 1.26 -3.23
CA THR A 51 -19.14 2.42 -3.17
C THR A 51 -20.60 2.03 -2.92
N THR A 52 -21.04 0.87 -3.43
CA THR A 52 -22.43 0.40 -3.21
C THR A 52 -22.65 0.02 -1.74
N LEU A 53 -21.66 -0.65 -1.13
CA LEU A 53 -21.67 -0.96 0.30
C LEU A 53 -21.65 0.33 1.13
N LEU A 54 -20.72 1.25 0.84
CA LEU A 54 -20.63 2.53 1.55
C LEU A 54 -21.93 3.35 1.44
N ARG A 55 -22.53 3.43 0.25
CA ARG A 55 -23.84 4.08 0.06
C ARG A 55 -24.96 3.41 0.84
N THR A 56 -24.88 2.10 1.06
CA THR A 56 -25.87 1.38 1.87
C THR A 56 -25.65 1.62 3.37
N ILE A 57 -24.40 1.57 3.85
CA ILE A 57 -24.03 1.91 5.23
C ILE A 57 -24.48 3.33 5.58
N THR A 58 -24.41 4.24 4.62
CA THR A 58 -24.80 5.66 4.81
C THR A 58 -26.28 5.94 4.53
N ARG A 59 -27.08 4.91 4.20
CA ARG A 59 -28.51 5.01 3.82
C ARG A 59 -28.82 5.87 2.58
N HIS A 60 -27.82 6.16 1.75
CA HIS A 60 -28.03 6.73 0.41
C HIS A 60 -28.60 5.71 -0.57
N LEU A 61 -28.36 4.43 -0.31
CA LEU A 61 -28.92 3.30 -1.03
C LEU A 61 -29.64 2.38 -0.03
N ARG A 62 -30.85 1.92 -0.36
CA ARG A 62 -31.54 0.93 0.48
C ARG A 62 -30.86 -0.43 0.32
N LYS A 63 -30.69 -1.15 1.42
CA LYS A 63 -30.32 -2.57 1.36
C LYS A 63 -31.39 -3.39 0.62
N LEU A 64 -30.98 -4.48 -0.01
CA LEU A 64 -31.88 -5.41 -0.68
C LEU A 64 -32.39 -6.49 0.27
N ASP A 65 -31.54 -6.92 1.21
CA ASP A 65 -31.82 -8.02 2.13
C ASP A 65 -30.93 -7.94 3.38
N GLY A 66 -31.21 -8.79 4.37
CA GLY A 66 -30.43 -8.90 5.60
C GLY A 66 -30.65 -7.75 6.58
N VAL A 67 -29.72 -7.55 7.50
CA VAL A 67 -29.82 -6.57 8.59
C VAL A 67 -28.59 -5.67 8.61
N LEU A 68 -28.82 -4.36 8.72
CA LEU A 68 -27.78 -3.35 8.95
C LEU A 68 -28.14 -2.56 10.22
N LEU A 69 -27.33 -2.72 11.26
CA LEU A 69 -27.51 -2.04 12.55
C LEU A 69 -26.45 -0.96 12.72
N LEU A 70 -26.87 0.19 13.23
CA LEU A 70 -26.02 1.27 13.73
C LEU A 70 -26.28 1.37 15.24
N ASN A 71 -25.24 1.27 16.07
CA ASN A 71 -25.34 1.28 17.54
C ASN A 71 -26.46 0.33 18.06
N ASN A 72 -26.47 -0.91 17.57
CA ASN A 72 -27.47 -1.96 17.87
C ASN A 72 -28.93 -1.66 17.45
N LYS A 73 -29.18 -0.62 16.66
CA LYS A 73 -30.51 -0.23 16.16
C LYS A 73 -30.55 -0.29 14.63
N PRO A 74 -31.60 -0.84 14.00
CA PRO A 74 -31.69 -0.89 12.53
C PRO A 74 -31.63 0.51 11.92
N ILE A 75 -30.78 0.69 10.90
CA ILE A 75 -30.48 2.01 10.33
C ILE A 75 -31.72 2.70 9.72
N GLU A 76 -32.71 1.92 9.29
CA GLU A 76 -33.97 2.41 8.74
C GLU A 76 -34.85 3.12 9.77
N THR A 77 -34.67 2.81 11.05
CA THR A 77 -35.46 3.39 12.15
C THR A 77 -34.95 4.76 12.60
N TYR A 78 -33.75 5.17 12.16
CA TYR A 78 -33.20 6.48 12.48
C TYR A 78 -33.94 7.59 11.73
N ARG A 79 -34.22 8.71 12.41
CA ARG A 79 -34.61 9.94 11.72
C ARG A 79 -33.39 10.53 11.00
N TYR A 80 -33.58 11.22 9.88
CA TYR A 80 -32.46 11.78 9.11
C TYR A 80 -31.53 12.68 9.95
N LYS A 81 -32.10 13.52 10.83
CA LYS A 81 -31.34 14.38 11.74
C LYS A 81 -30.52 13.57 12.75
N GLU A 82 -31.08 12.49 13.29
CA GLU A 82 -30.42 11.58 14.24
C GLU A 82 -29.27 10.81 13.56
N LEU A 83 -29.50 10.32 12.34
CA LEU A 83 -28.49 9.62 11.55
C LEU A 83 -27.31 10.56 11.22
N ALA A 84 -27.59 11.76 10.71
CA ALA A 84 -26.58 12.74 10.34
C ALA A 84 -25.77 13.29 11.54
N ALA A 85 -26.30 13.20 12.76
CA ALA A 85 -25.55 13.54 13.98
C ALA A 85 -24.65 12.41 14.48
N ASN A 86 -24.83 11.16 14.02
CA ASN A 86 -24.00 10.02 14.41
C ASN A 86 -23.03 9.59 13.31
N LEU A 87 -23.42 9.75 12.04
CA LEU A 87 -22.71 9.26 10.87
C LEU A 87 -22.50 10.41 9.88
N ALA A 88 -21.24 10.71 9.59
CA ALA A 88 -20.84 11.65 8.55
C ALA A 88 -20.31 10.94 7.31
N VAL A 89 -20.38 11.64 6.18
CA VAL A 89 -20.14 11.06 4.86
C VAL A 89 -19.28 12.00 4.02
N VAL A 90 -18.21 11.44 3.45
CA VAL A 90 -17.32 12.09 2.49
C VAL A 90 -17.28 11.22 1.23
N LEU A 91 -18.22 11.43 0.30
CA LEU A 91 -18.26 10.72 -0.99
C LEU A 91 -17.70 11.62 -2.09
N THR A 92 -17.11 10.99 -3.11
CA THR A 92 -16.56 11.58 -4.35
C THR A 92 -17.57 12.32 -5.23
N SER A 93 -18.83 12.48 -4.83
CA SER A 93 -19.80 13.24 -5.63
C SER A 93 -19.40 14.71 -5.69
N ARG A 94 -19.29 15.24 -6.92
CA ARG A 94 -19.04 16.65 -7.20
C ARG A 94 -20.19 17.49 -6.66
N ILE A 95 -20.05 18.00 -5.44
CA ILE A 95 -20.91 19.05 -4.92
C ILE A 95 -20.48 20.33 -5.64
N SER A 96 -21.44 21.13 -6.12
CA SER A 96 -21.15 22.49 -6.60
C SER A 96 -20.71 23.34 -5.41
N THR A 97 -19.40 23.37 -5.14
CA THR A 97 -18.80 24.09 -4.01
C THR A 97 -18.39 25.52 -4.36
N GLU A 98 -18.50 25.90 -5.62
CA GLU A 98 -17.89 27.10 -6.23
C GLU A 98 -18.31 28.43 -5.60
N LEU A 99 -19.47 28.48 -4.95
CA LEU A 99 -20.05 29.70 -4.37
C LEU A 99 -19.74 29.89 -2.88
N PHE A 100 -18.98 28.99 -2.26
CA PHE A 100 -18.70 29.02 -0.83
C PHE A 100 -17.24 29.34 -0.55
N THR A 101 -17.00 30.07 0.54
CA THR A 101 -15.70 30.07 1.22
C THR A 101 -15.49 28.76 1.98
N GLY A 102 -14.24 28.45 2.33
CA GLY A 102 -13.95 27.24 3.10
C GLY A 102 -14.67 27.15 4.44
N PHE A 103 -14.85 28.28 5.13
CA PHE A 103 -15.61 28.36 6.38
C PHE A 103 -17.09 28.04 6.16
N GLU A 104 -17.72 28.68 5.17
CA GLU A 104 -19.14 28.45 4.86
C GLU A 104 -19.39 27.00 4.46
N PHE A 105 -18.50 26.43 3.67
CA PHE A 105 -18.59 25.03 3.26
C PHE A 105 -18.45 24.08 4.45
N ALA A 106 -17.47 24.29 5.33
CA ALA A 106 -17.32 23.50 6.56
C ALA A 106 -18.54 23.65 7.48
N ALA A 107 -19.06 24.87 7.63
CA ALA A 107 -20.21 25.18 8.47
C ALA A 107 -21.50 24.46 8.06
N MET A 108 -21.64 24.04 6.79
CA MET A 108 -22.76 23.19 6.36
C MET A 108 -22.86 21.89 7.16
N GLY A 109 -21.75 21.40 7.71
CA GLY A 109 -21.75 20.25 8.62
C GLY A 109 -22.59 20.47 9.88
N ARG A 110 -22.91 21.70 10.25
CA ARG A 110 -23.77 22.02 11.40
C ARG A 110 -25.27 21.89 11.11
N HIS A 111 -25.68 21.64 9.87
CA HIS A 111 -27.11 21.51 9.52
C HIS A 111 -27.92 20.53 10.40
N PRO A 112 -27.39 19.37 10.84
CA PRO A 112 -28.10 18.48 11.77
C PRO A 112 -28.28 19.06 13.18
N HIS A 113 -27.60 20.15 13.52
CA HIS A 113 -27.63 20.79 14.85
C HIS A 113 -28.30 22.16 14.83
N THR A 114 -28.41 22.80 13.68
CA THR A 114 -29.12 24.07 13.53
C THR A 114 -30.64 23.89 13.54
N GLY A 115 -31.36 24.93 13.97
CA GLY A 115 -32.82 24.99 13.92
C GLY A 115 -33.34 25.22 12.49
N LEU A 116 -34.67 25.33 12.33
CA LEU A 116 -35.32 25.56 11.02
C LEU A 116 -34.78 26.77 10.24
N MET A 117 -34.28 27.79 10.95
CA MET A 117 -33.71 29.01 10.34
C MET A 117 -32.25 28.87 9.92
N GLY A 118 -31.57 27.76 10.23
CA GLY A 118 -30.19 27.49 9.79
C GLY A 118 -29.10 28.37 10.42
N ASN A 119 -29.44 29.26 11.36
CA ASN A 119 -28.48 30.19 11.97
C ASN A 119 -27.44 29.47 12.84
N LEU A 120 -26.16 29.84 12.65
CA LEU A 120 -25.05 29.34 13.45
C LEU A 120 -24.96 30.09 14.79
N THR A 121 -24.95 29.34 15.88
CA THR A 121 -24.64 29.88 17.21
C THR A 121 -23.14 30.15 17.36
N LEU A 122 -22.73 30.83 18.44
CA LEU A 122 -21.31 30.99 18.77
C LEU A 122 -20.62 29.62 18.97
N ARG A 123 -21.32 28.66 19.58
CA ARG A 123 -20.84 27.29 19.74
C ARG A 123 -20.61 26.63 18.37
N ASP A 124 -21.54 26.78 17.43
CA ASP A 124 -21.39 26.21 16.09
C ASP A 124 -20.18 26.79 15.37
N LYS A 125 -19.97 28.11 15.45
CA LYS A 125 -18.77 28.76 14.87
C LYS A 125 -17.47 28.23 15.48
N ASN A 126 -17.44 27.99 16.79
CA ASN A 126 -16.28 27.41 17.45
C ASN A 126 -15.99 25.98 16.97
N ILE A 127 -17.03 25.16 16.81
CA ILE A 127 -16.90 23.79 16.27
C ILE A 127 -16.36 23.82 14.83
N VAL A 128 -16.79 24.78 14.02
CA VAL A 128 -16.27 24.95 12.64
C VAL A 128 -14.78 25.27 12.67
N TRP A 129 -14.36 26.24 13.49
CA TRP A 129 -12.93 26.57 13.63
C TRP A 129 -12.10 25.42 14.19
N GLU A 130 -12.60 24.69 15.18
CA GLU A 130 -11.94 23.48 15.70
C GLU A 130 -11.83 22.40 14.61
N SER A 131 -12.87 22.18 13.83
CA SER A 131 -12.86 21.22 12.73
C SER A 131 -11.85 21.59 11.65
N LEU A 132 -11.74 22.89 11.31
CA LEU A 132 -10.74 23.41 10.39
C LEU A 132 -9.31 23.25 10.93
N ARG A 133 -9.10 23.45 12.23
CA ARG A 133 -7.82 23.18 12.92
C ARG A 133 -7.41 21.72 12.82
N LEU A 134 -8.33 20.80 13.12
CA LEU A 134 -8.07 19.37 13.13
C LEU A 134 -7.60 18.81 11.78
N VAL A 135 -7.91 19.50 10.68
CA VAL A 135 -7.47 19.12 9.33
C VAL A 135 -6.39 20.04 8.75
N ASN A 136 -5.81 20.94 9.56
CA ASN A 136 -4.84 21.96 9.12
C ASN A 136 -5.35 22.83 7.95
N ALA A 137 -6.56 23.37 8.08
CA ALA A 137 -7.25 24.16 7.04
C ALA A 137 -7.73 25.55 7.50
N GLU A 138 -7.26 26.06 8.63
CA GLU A 138 -7.68 27.38 9.16
C GLU A 138 -7.40 28.52 8.17
N ASN A 139 -6.25 28.45 7.49
CA ASN A 139 -5.85 29.41 6.46
C ASN A 139 -6.70 29.33 5.18
N LEU A 140 -7.53 28.30 5.03
CA LEU A 140 -8.44 28.12 3.90
C LEU A 140 -9.84 28.68 4.17
N ALA A 141 -10.14 29.04 5.43
CA ALA A 141 -11.48 29.42 5.87
C ALA A 141 -12.09 30.56 5.06
N ALA A 142 -11.31 31.59 4.72
CA ALA A 142 -11.79 32.75 3.97
C ALA A 142 -11.65 32.61 2.45
N ARG A 143 -10.97 31.55 1.97
CA ARG A 143 -10.69 31.38 0.54
C ARG A 143 -11.91 30.78 -0.18
N PRO A 144 -12.25 31.27 -1.38
CA PRO A 144 -13.25 30.63 -2.24
C PRO A 144 -12.86 29.19 -2.57
N MET A 145 -13.82 28.26 -2.50
CA MET A 145 -13.59 26.82 -2.76
C MET A 145 -13.08 26.54 -4.17
N ASN A 146 -13.43 27.35 -5.18
CA ASN A 146 -12.98 27.18 -6.56
C ASN A 146 -11.49 27.53 -6.78
N GLU A 147 -10.87 28.28 -5.86
CA GLU A 147 -9.45 28.63 -5.89
C GLU A 147 -8.54 27.61 -5.18
N LEU A 148 -9.13 26.57 -4.58
CA LEU A 148 -8.42 25.57 -3.80
C LEU A 148 -7.98 24.39 -4.65
N SER A 149 -6.80 23.85 -4.34
CA SER A 149 -6.34 22.55 -4.83
C SER A 149 -7.25 21.42 -4.35
N ASP A 150 -7.19 20.26 -5.01
CA ASP A 150 -8.01 19.10 -4.63
C ASP A 150 -7.68 18.61 -3.21
N GLY A 151 -6.42 18.70 -2.78
CA GLY A 151 -6.00 18.37 -1.42
C GLY A 151 -6.59 19.32 -0.37
N GLU A 152 -6.56 20.63 -0.65
CA GLU A 152 -7.18 21.65 0.20
C GLU A 152 -8.70 21.48 0.28
N LYS A 153 -9.36 21.22 -0.85
CA LYS A 153 -10.80 20.90 -0.88
C LYS A 153 -11.10 19.67 -0.03
N GLN A 154 -10.30 18.61 -0.16
CA GLN A 154 -10.51 17.38 0.60
C GLN A 154 -10.42 17.60 2.11
N LYS A 155 -9.48 18.45 2.58
CA LYS A 155 -9.45 18.86 3.99
C LYS A 155 -10.75 19.51 4.42
N LEU A 156 -11.31 20.40 3.60
CA LEU A 156 -12.58 21.06 3.89
C LEU A 156 -13.79 20.10 3.85
N PHE A 157 -13.79 19.10 2.98
CA PHE A 157 -14.78 18.01 3.00
C PHE A 157 -14.75 17.23 4.31
N ILE A 158 -13.55 16.92 4.81
CA ILE A 158 -13.36 16.25 6.10
C ILE A 158 -13.73 17.18 7.26
N ALA A 159 -13.33 18.45 7.24
CA ALA A 159 -13.73 19.44 8.23
C ALA A 159 -15.25 19.58 8.33
N ARG A 160 -15.94 19.60 7.18
CA ARG A 160 -17.42 19.60 7.12
C ARG A 160 -18.01 18.34 7.76
N ALA A 161 -17.41 17.18 7.55
CA ALA A 161 -17.83 15.95 8.22
C ALA A 161 -17.62 16.03 9.74
N LEU A 162 -16.47 16.53 10.20
CA LEU A 162 -16.17 16.73 11.62
C LEU A 162 -17.10 17.74 12.29
N CYS A 163 -17.52 18.77 11.54
CA CYS A 163 -18.50 19.72 12.04
C CYS A 163 -19.82 19.04 12.44
N GLN A 164 -20.16 17.85 11.94
CA GLN A 164 -21.34 17.11 12.41
C GLN A 164 -21.19 16.53 13.83
N GLU A 165 -19.98 16.58 14.41
CA GLU A 165 -19.58 15.84 15.62
C GLU A 165 -19.89 14.32 15.50
N PRO A 166 -19.50 13.65 14.40
CA PRO A 166 -19.91 12.29 14.13
C PRO A 166 -19.17 11.29 15.02
N LYS A 167 -19.81 10.16 15.28
CA LYS A 167 -19.16 8.98 15.87
C LYS A 167 -18.54 8.08 14.81
N ILE A 168 -19.05 8.18 13.57
CA ILE A 168 -18.62 7.37 12.42
C ILE A 168 -18.44 8.26 11.20
N ILE A 169 -17.32 8.10 10.49
CA ILE A 169 -17.09 8.74 9.19
C ILE A 169 -16.96 7.67 8.12
N VAL A 170 -17.77 7.79 7.08
CA VAL A 170 -17.70 6.94 5.90
C VAL A 170 -17.08 7.72 4.73
N LEU A 171 -15.99 7.21 4.16
CA LEU A 171 -15.27 7.86 3.07
C LEU A 171 -15.21 6.96 1.84
N ASP A 172 -15.53 7.50 0.68
CA ASP A 172 -15.34 6.81 -0.59
C ASP A 172 -14.14 7.42 -1.32
N GLU A 173 -13.05 6.65 -1.42
CA GLU A 173 -11.78 7.02 -2.06
C GLU A 173 -11.26 8.41 -1.65
N PRO A 174 -11.02 8.64 -0.33
CA PRO A 174 -10.73 9.98 0.20
C PRO A 174 -9.42 10.61 -0.27
N THR A 175 -8.58 9.85 -0.97
CA THR A 175 -7.29 10.31 -1.49
C THR A 175 -7.17 10.11 -3.00
N ALA A 176 -8.29 9.84 -3.69
CA ALA A 176 -8.32 9.84 -5.14
C ALA A 176 -7.92 11.23 -5.67
N HIS A 177 -7.13 11.25 -6.75
CA HIS A 177 -6.64 12.46 -7.41
C HIS A 177 -5.71 13.37 -6.56
N LEU A 178 -5.31 12.95 -5.36
CA LEU A 178 -4.35 13.70 -4.54
C LEU A 178 -2.90 13.29 -4.86
N ASP A 179 -2.01 14.28 -4.79
CA ASP A 179 -0.57 14.03 -4.78
C ASP A 179 -0.12 13.27 -3.51
N LEU A 180 1.15 12.83 -3.49
CA LEU A 180 1.69 12.04 -2.38
C LEU A 180 1.62 12.79 -1.03
N LYS A 181 1.91 14.10 -1.02
CA LYS A 181 1.93 14.90 0.20
C LYS A 181 0.54 14.96 0.84
N HIS A 182 -0.46 15.37 0.06
CA HIS A 182 -1.84 15.53 0.53
C HIS A 182 -2.47 14.17 0.86
N LYS A 183 -2.17 13.12 0.09
CA LYS A 183 -2.59 11.75 0.41
C LYS A 183 -2.09 11.34 1.80
N MET A 184 -0.80 11.45 2.07
CA MET A 184 -0.24 11.06 3.37
C MET A 184 -0.79 11.91 4.51
N GLU A 185 -0.95 13.22 4.30
CA GLU A 185 -1.52 14.13 5.31
C GLU A 185 -2.96 13.74 5.66
N ILE A 186 -3.82 13.51 4.67
CA ILE A 186 -5.22 13.10 4.88
C ILE A 186 -5.29 11.76 5.62
N MET A 187 -4.50 10.76 5.20
CA MET A 187 -4.52 9.45 5.87
C MET A 187 -4.03 9.54 7.33
N ALA A 188 -3.02 10.37 7.61
CA ALA A 188 -2.53 10.60 8.96
C ALA A 188 -3.60 11.25 9.86
N ILE A 189 -4.29 12.28 9.34
CA ILE A 189 -5.40 12.94 10.03
C ILE A 189 -6.52 11.94 10.38
N LEU A 190 -6.93 11.12 9.41
CA LEU A 190 -7.98 10.12 9.62
C LEU A 190 -7.57 9.06 10.65
N ALA A 191 -6.33 8.55 10.57
CA ALA A 191 -5.82 7.58 11.54
C ALA A 191 -5.78 8.16 12.97
N GLU A 192 -5.42 9.44 13.10
CA GLU A 192 -5.41 10.15 14.38
C GLU A 192 -6.81 10.27 14.98
N PHE A 193 -7.84 10.53 14.17
CA PHE A 193 -9.23 10.59 14.64
C PHE A 193 -9.73 9.28 15.24
N CYS A 194 -9.34 8.14 14.66
CA CYS A 194 -9.62 6.85 15.27
C CYS A 194 -8.94 6.71 16.64
N ARG A 195 -7.63 6.99 16.69
CA ARG A 195 -6.80 6.73 17.87
C ARG A 195 -7.09 7.64 19.06
N THR A 196 -7.27 8.94 18.83
CA THR A 196 -7.38 9.93 19.94
C THR A 196 -8.78 10.47 20.16
N LYS A 197 -9.63 10.47 19.13
CA LYS A 197 -11.03 10.94 19.24
C LYS A 197 -12.04 9.80 19.33
N GLY A 198 -11.62 8.55 19.09
CA GLY A 198 -12.51 7.38 19.12
C GLY A 198 -13.57 7.37 18.01
N ILE A 199 -13.32 8.12 16.93
CA ILE A 199 -14.19 8.14 15.74
C ILE A 199 -13.97 6.85 14.96
N THR A 200 -15.04 6.20 14.54
CA THR A 200 -14.95 5.00 13.70
C THR A 200 -14.86 5.40 12.23
N ILE A 201 -13.95 4.82 11.46
CA ILE A 201 -13.77 5.15 10.04
C ILE A 201 -14.05 3.92 9.18
N VAL A 202 -14.84 4.09 8.12
CA VAL A 202 -15.02 3.09 7.06
C VAL A 202 -14.66 3.75 5.74
N ALA A 203 -13.55 3.33 5.13
CA ALA A 203 -13.02 3.94 3.93
C ALA A 203 -12.84 2.93 2.80
N SER A 204 -13.18 3.27 1.56
CA SER A 204 -12.66 2.54 0.40
C SER A 204 -11.27 3.08 0.04
N LEU A 205 -10.29 2.18 -0.08
CA LEU A 205 -8.91 2.52 -0.44
C LEU A 205 -8.48 1.71 -1.66
N HIS A 206 -7.55 2.27 -2.44
CA HIS A 206 -6.89 1.56 -3.54
C HIS A 206 -5.47 1.13 -3.20
N ASP A 207 -4.83 1.84 -2.27
CA ASP A 207 -3.45 1.60 -1.88
C ASP A 207 -3.40 0.57 -0.75
N VAL A 208 -2.98 -0.65 -1.10
CA VAL A 208 -2.81 -1.77 -0.16
C VAL A 208 -1.80 -1.44 0.93
N GLY A 209 -0.72 -0.74 0.60
CA GLY A 209 0.32 -0.38 1.55
C GLY A 209 -0.17 0.64 2.58
N ILE A 210 -1.01 1.59 2.17
CA ILE A 210 -1.68 2.51 3.11
C ILE A 210 -2.66 1.72 3.99
N ALA A 211 -3.52 0.89 3.39
CA ALA A 211 -4.48 0.09 4.13
C ALA A 211 -3.80 -0.80 5.18
N ALA A 212 -2.67 -1.42 4.84
CA ALA A 212 -1.90 -2.26 5.76
C ALA A 212 -1.39 -1.51 6.99
N ARG A 213 -1.09 -0.20 6.89
CA ARG A 213 -0.46 0.57 7.97
C ARG A 213 -1.44 1.27 8.90
N ILE A 214 -2.66 1.55 8.43
CA ILE A 214 -3.61 2.39 9.17
C ILE A 214 -4.87 1.66 9.61
N SER A 215 -5.18 0.51 9.01
CA SER A 215 -6.46 -0.17 9.25
C SER A 215 -6.36 -1.11 10.43
N ASP A 216 -7.40 -1.14 11.26
CA ASP A 216 -7.59 -2.20 12.24
C ASP A 216 -8.22 -3.44 11.59
N GLN A 217 -9.04 -3.23 10.56
CA GLN A 217 -9.70 -4.29 9.79
C GLN A 217 -9.68 -3.98 8.30
N VAL A 218 -9.56 -5.01 7.47
CA VAL A 218 -9.57 -4.92 6.02
C VAL A 218 -10.60 -5.89 5.46
N ALA A 219 -11.42 -5.41 4.53
CA ALA A 219 -12.35 -6.22 3.76
C ALA A 219 -11.87 -6.28 2.30
N LEU A 220 -11.68 -7.48 1.77
CA LEU A 220 -11.40 -7.70 0.35
C LEU A 220 -12.73 -7.98 -0.37
N ILE A 221 -13.03 -7.20 -1.39
CA ILE A 221 -14.30 -7.28 -2.11
C ILE A 221 -14.02 -7.67 -3.57
N LYS A 222 -14.53 -8.83 -4.00
CA LYS A 222 -14.43 -9.34 -5.38
C LYS A 222 -15.70 -10.12 -5.73
N ASN A 223 -16.07 -10.13 -7.02
CA ASN A 223 -17.08 -11.02 -7.58
C ASN A 223 -18.42 -11.05 -6.83
N GLY A 224 -18.85 -9.91 -6.31
CA GLY A 224 -20.14 -9.79 -5.64
C GLY A 224 -20.17 -10.26 -4.18
N SER A 225 -19.02 -10.39 -3.53
CA SER A 225 -18.91 -10.82 -2.14
C SER A 225 -17.74 -10.16 -1.41
N VAL A 226 -17.76 -10.24 -0.08
CA VAL A 226 -16.58 -9.98 0.76
C VAL A 226 -15.82 -11.30 0.86
N VAL A 227 -14.71 -11.42 0.15
CA VAL A 227 -13.94 -12.68 0.05
C VAL A 227 -13.01 -12.91 1.25
N ALA A 228 -12.65 -11.84 1.95
CA ALA A 228 -11.91 -11.91 3.21
C ALA A 228 -12.23 -10.70 4.08
N TRP A 229 -12.24 -10.90 5.40
CA TRP A 229 -12.42 -9.87 6.42
C TRP A 229 -11.59 -10.25 7.65
N GLY A 230 -10.78 -9.32 8.15
CA GLY A 230 -9.91 -9.56 9.31
C GLY A 230 -8.90 -8.44 9.48
N SER A 231 -7.92 -8.63 10.35
CA SER A 231 -6.82 -7.66 10.47
C SER A 231 -5.97 -7.63 9.19
N PRO A 232 -5.21 -6.55 8.92
CA PRO A 232 -4.25 -6.52 7.81
C PRO A 232 -3.32 -7.75 7.79
N GLU A 233 -2.90 -8.20 8.96
CA GLU A 233 -2.04 -9.37 9.17
C GLU A 233 -2.68 -10.69 8.74
N GLU A 234 -4.00 -10.81 8.86
CA GLU A 234 -4.72 -12.02 8.49
C GLU A 234 -5.04 -12.03 6.99
N VAL A 235 -5.30 -10.84 6.43
CA VAL A 235 -5.95 -10.69 5.13
C VAL A 235 -4.98 -10.30 4.01
N LEU A 236 -3.98 -9.46 4.29
CA LEU A 236 -3.07 -8.92 3.27
C LEU A 236 -1.85 -9.81 3.09
N HIS A 237 -2.00 -10.88 2.32
CA HIS A 237 -0.91 -11.72 1.85
C HIS A 237 -0.98 -11.92 0.34
N ASP A 238 0.14 -12.35 -0.27
CA ASP A 238 0.28 -12.44 -1.73
C ASP A 238 -0.86 -13.20 -2.40
N ALA A 239 -1.19 -14.41 -1.92
CA ALA A 239 -2.26 -15.21 -2.50
C ALA A 239 -3.61 -14.47 -2.56
N ASN A 240 -4.00 -13.75 -1.50
CA ASN A 240 -5.27 -13.01 -1.47
C ASN A 240 -5.26 -11.81 -2.42
N LEU A 241 -4.16 -11.07 -2.47
CA LEU A 241 -4.06 -9.88 -3.32
C LEU A 241 -3.92 -10.23 -4.80
N SER A 242 -3.17 -11.30 -5.08
CA SER A 242 -3.03 -11.86 -6.43
C SER A 242 -4.36 -12.37 -6.95
N ASP A 243 -5.18 -13.05 -6.12
CA ASP A 243 -6.55 -13.37 -6.50
C ASP A 243 -7.43 -12.13 -6.61
N LEU A 244 -7.41 -11.22 -5.62
CA LEU A 244 -8.27 -10.04 -5.58
C LEU A 244 -8.16 -9.16 -6.84
N TYR A 245 -6.93 -8.93 -7.29
CA TYR A 245 -6.61 -8.02 -8.39
C TYR A 245 -6.15 -8.74 -9.68
N GLU A 246 -6.17 -10.08 -9.70
CA GLU A 246 -5.73 -10.89 -10.85
C GLU A 246 -4.29 -10.58 -11.28
N ILE A 247 -3.42 -10.40 -10.28
CA ILE A 247 -2.02 -10.04 -10.47
C ILE A 247 -1.22 -11.30 -10.77
N THR A 248 -0.56 -11.33 -11.92
CA THR A 248 0.38 -12.39 -12.31
C THR A 248 1.83 -11.89 -12.38
N LEU A 249 2.00 -10.60 -12.71
CA LEU A 249 3.29 -9.95 -12.99
C LEU A 249 3.91 -9.25 -11.78
N ALA A 250 3.32 -9.35 -10.59
CA ALA A 250 3.87 -8.79 -9.37
C ALA A 250 3.69 -9.76 -8.20
N THR A 251 4.47 -9.56 -7.16
CA THR A 251 4.39 -10.30 -5.89
C THR A 251 4.22 -9.28 -4.77
N TYR A 252 3.26 -9.50 -3.87
CA TYR A 252 3.14 -8.72 -2.65
C TYR A 252 3.96 -9.36 -1.54
N ASP A 253 4.99 -8.65 -1.05
CA ASP A 253 5.68 -9.05 0.16
C ASP A 253 5.11 -8.27 1.35
N ARG A 254 4.48 -9.01 2.26
CA ARG A 254 3.82 -8.46 3.45
C ARG A 254 4.79 -7.83 4.44
N ARG A 255 6.04 -8.29 4.49
CA ARG A 255 7.05 -7.79 5.45
C ARG A 255 7.51 -6.39 5.05
N ILE A 256 7.67 -6.14 3.76
CA ILE A 256 7.97 -4.80 3.23
C ILE A 256 6.69 -3.96 2.99
N GLY A 257 5.55 -4.62 2.80
CA GLY A 257 4.25 -4.00 2.59
C GLY A 257 4.09 -3.36 1.20
N THR A 258 4.78 -3.90 0.19
CA THR A 258 4.79 -3.39 -1.19
C THR A 258 4.62 -4.50 -2.22
N LEU A 259 4.11 -4.12 -3.39
CA LEU A 259 4.12 -4.97 -4.59
C LEU A 259 5.44 -4.77 -5.32
N GLU A 260 6.13 -5.86 -5.65
CA GLU A 260 7.32 -5.85 -6.51
C GLU A 260 6.97 -6.44 -7.87
N LEU A 261 7.36 -5.77 -8.95
CA LEU A 261 7.16 -6.27 -10.31
C LEU A 261 8.12 -7.43 -10.57
N LYS A 262 7.59 -8.60 -10.96
CA LYS A 262 8.41 -9.76 -11.32
C LYS A 262 9.27 -9.42 -12.53
N CYS A 263 10.54 -9.79 -12.46
CA CYS A 263 11.42 -9.74 -13.60
C CYS A 263 10.93 -10.73 -14.66
N SER A 264 10.81 -10.29 -15.90
CA SER A 264 10.63 -11.21 -17.02
C SER A 264 11.99 -11.83 -17.38
N PRO A 265 12.04 -13.08 -17.85
CA PRO A 265 13.29 -13.68 -18.32
C PRO A 265 13.94 -12.77 -19.37
N GLY A 266 15.22 -12.48 -19.21
CA GLY A 266 15.94 -11.66 -20.18
C GLY A 266 17.32 -12.19 -20.48
N THR A 267 18.21 -11.31 -20.92
CA THR A 267 19.54 -11.63 -21.45
C THR A 267 20.60 -11.21 -20.45
N GLY A 268 21.64 -12.02 -20.28
CA GLY A 268 22.73 -11.74 -19.34
C GLY A 268 22.51 -12.36 -17.95
N LYS A 269 23.45 -13.19 -17.53
CA LYS A 269 23.43 -13.92 -16.26
C LYS A 269 24.35 -13.22 -15.26
N VAL A 270 23.78 -12.75 -14.16
CA VAL A 270 24.52 -12.04 -13.11
C VAL A 270 24.41 -12.83 -11.81
N PHE A 271 25.55 -13.12 -11.19
CA PHE A 271 25.58 -13.66 -9.84
C PHE A 271 25.85 -12.53 -8.84
N CYS A 272 24.86 -12.17 -8.03
CA CYS A 272 24.90 -11.00 -7.16
C CYS A 272 25.06 -11.40 -5.70
N ILE A 273 26.23 -11.09 -5.14
CA ILE A 273 26.61 -11.34 -3.75
C ILE A 273 26.27 -10.09 -2.92
N SER A 274 25.31 -10.25 -2.03
CA SER A 274 24.76 -9.18 -1.20
C SER A 274 24.49 -9.65 0.23
N GLY A 275 23.90 -8.77 1.03
CA GLY A 275 23.63 -8.97 2.45
C GLY A 275 23.58 -7.66 3.23
N ALA A 276 22.84 -7.66 4.33
CA ALA A 276 22.54 -6.49 5.15
C ALA A 276 21.90 -5.32 4.38
N GLY A 277 21.09 -5.63 3.37
CA GLY A 277 20.34 -4.64 2.59
C GLY A 277 21.11 -3.91 1.51
N THR A 278 22.35 -4.30 1.20
CA THR A 278 23.15 -3.64 0.16
C THR A 278 22.69 -3.98 -1.25
N GLY A 279 21.94 -5.08 -1.44
CA GLY A 279 21.41 -5.49 -2.74
C GLY A 279 20.04 -4.90 -3.09
N ALA A 280 19.25 -4.49 -2.10
CA ALA A 280 17.85 -4.11 -2.23
C ALA A 280 17.52 -3.13 -3.36
N VAL A 281 18.28 -2.03 -3.45
CA VAL A 281 18.08 -0.99 -4.48
C VAL A 281 18.55 -1.51 -5.85
N LEU A 282 19.71 -2.15 -5.85
CA LEU A 282 20.34 -2.66 -7.06
C LEU A 282 19.51 -3.77 -7.71
N TYR A 283 18.91 -4.68 -6.94
CA TYR A 283 18.04 -5.72 -7.48
C TYR A 283 16.89 -5.18 -8.33
N ARG A 284 16.24 -4.10 -7.87
CA ARG A 284 15.19 -3.43 -8.67
C ARG A 284 15.76 -2.85 -9.95
N SER A 285 16.98 -2.31 -9.91
CA SER A 285 17.69 -1.81 -11.09
C SER A 285 18.06 -2.93 -12.08
N LEU A 286 18.52 -4.08 -11.60
CA LEU A 286 18.81 -5.26 -12.42
C LEU A 286 17.52 -5.81 -13.06
N ALA A 287 16.42 -5.87 -12.29
CA ALA A 287 15.13 -6.32 -12.79
C ALA A 287 14.57 -5.41 -13.91
N ARG A 288 14.69 -4.08 -13.75
CA ARG A 288 14.28 -3.13 -14.81
C ARG A 288 15.06 -3.32 -16.11
N ASN A 289 16.30 -3.78 -16.02
CA ASN A 289 17.16 -4.08 -17.18
C ASN A 289 17.04 -5.55 -17.66
N LYS A 290 16.06 -6.32 -17.14
CA LYS A 290 15.78 -7.70 -17.55
C LYS A 290 17.00 -8.63 -17.43
N LEU A 291 17.82 -8.46 -16.40
CA LEU A 291 18.96 -9.34 -16.14
C LEU A 291 18.51 -10.58 -15.36
N ASN A 292 19.06 -11.74 -15.70
CA ASN A 292 18.82 -12.97 -14.97
C ASN A 292 19.75 -13.00 -13.76
N VAL A 293 19.20 -12.73 -12.58
CA VAL A 293 19.98 -12.65 -11.34
C VAL A 293 19.83 -13.94 -10.54
N THR A 294 20.98 -14.51 -10.16
CA THR A 294 21.07 -15.48 -9.07
C THR A 294 21.76 -14.80 -7.90
N THR A 295 21.23 -14.94 -6.69
CA THR A 295 21.85 -14.32 -5.51
C THR A 295 22.98 -15.20 -4.96
N GLY A 296 23.93 -14.56 -4.28
CA GLY A 296 24.70 -15.21 -3.24
C GLY A 296 23.82 -15.66 -2.09
N ILE A 297 24.44 -16.09 -0.99
CA ILE A 297 23.70 -16.64 0.14
C ILE A 297 23.13 -15.49 0.97
N LEU A 298 21.81 -15.45 1.08
CA LEU A 298 21.08 -14.41 1.82
C LEU A 298 20.40 -15.01 3.04
N HIS A 299 20.41 -14.30 4.17
CA HIS A 299 19.61 -14.72 5.32
C HIS A 299 18.13 -14.49 5.05
N GLU A 300 17.27 -15.40 5.49
CA GLU A 300 15.82 -15.36 5.20
C GLU A 300 15.10 -14.11 5.73
N ASN A 301 15.68 -13.42 6.72
CA ASN A 301 15.18 -12.18 7.30
C ASN A 301 15.83 -10.93 6.70
N ASP A 302 16.74 -11.08 5.76
CA ASP A 302 17.41 -9.97 5.09
C ASP A 302 16.45 -9.32 4.08
N ILE A 303 16.45 -7.99 4.04
CA ILE A 303 15.66 -7.23 3.06
C ILE A 303 16.09 -7.55 1.62
N ASP A 304 17.37 -7.90 1.43
CA ASP A 304 17.91 -8.38 0.15
C ASP A 304 17.20 -9.66 -0.29
N CYS A 305 16.96 -10.59 0.64
CA CYS A 305 16.27 -11.85 0.38
C CYS A 305 14.81 -11.61 -0.03
N HIS A 306 14.11 -10.73 0.69
CA HIS A 306 12.72 -10.39 0.42
C HIS A 306 12.55 -9.76 -0.96
N ILE A 307 13.38 -8.76 -1.29
CA ILE A 307 13.30 -8.07 -2.59
C ILE A 307 13.68 -9.02 -3.73
N ALA A 308 14.79 -9.76 -3.62
CA ALA A 308 15.20 -10.68 -4.68
C ALA A 308 14.14 -11.76 -4.95
N THR A 309 13.55 -12.33 -3.89
CA THR A 309 12.49 -13.34 -4.02
C THR A 309 11.23 -12.75 -4.65
N ALA A 310 10.80 -11.56 -4.21
CA ALA A 310 9.59 -10.92 -4.72
C ALA A 310 9.72 -10.51 -6.20
N LEU A 311 10.93 -10.14 -6.64
CA LEU A 311 11.28 -9.88 -8.05
C LEU A 311 11.37 -11.17 -8.89
N GLY A 312 11.33 -12.36 -8.27
CA GLY A 312 11.41 -13.65 -8.98
C GLY A 312 12.83 -14.08 -9.34
N PHE A 313 13.86 -13.56 -8.68
CA PHE A 313 15.23 -14.02 -8.86
C PHE A 313 15.47 -15.37 -8.19
N THR A 314 16.48 -16.10 -8.67
CA THR A 314 16.93 -17.35 -8.03
C THR A 314 17.66 -17.00 -6.74
N THR A 315 17.04 -17.30 -5.60
CA THR A 315 17.60 -17.01 -4.28
C THR A 315 18.14 -18.25 -3.60
N ILE A 316 19.31 -18.11 -2.97
CA ILE A 316 19.92 -19.14 -2.13
C ILE A 316 19.89 -18.62 -0.70
N THR A 317 19.19 -19.31 0.21
CA THR A 317 18.92 -18.78 1.55
C THR A 317 19.58 -19.57 2.68
N ALA A 318 19.91 -18.86 3.76
CA ALA A 318 20.37 -19.41 5.02
C ALA A 318 19.46 -18.99 6.20
N PRO A 319 19.37 -19.79 7.28
CA PRO A 319 18.59 -19.42 8.45
C PRO A 319 19.07 -18.11 9.09
N PRO A 320 18.16 -17.23 9.58
CA PRO A 320 18.50 -15.94 10.17
C PRO A 320 19.58 -15.99 11.25
N PHE A 321 20.49 -15.00 11.24
CA PHE A 321 21.53 -14.81 12.27
C PHE A 321 22.48 -16.00 12.49
N THR A 322 22.56 -16.92 11.54
CA THR A 322 23.48 -18.05 11.60
C THR A 322 24.72 -17.81 10.75
N LYS A 323 25.82 -18.49 11.10
CA LYS A 323 26.94 -18.66 10.17
C LYS A 323 26.45 -19.46 8.97
N ILE A 324 26.72 -18.95 7.78
CA ILE A 324 26.39 -19.65 6.52
C ILE A 324 27.02 -21.07 6.54
N PRO A 325 26.20 -22.14 6.41
CA PRO A 325 26.69 -23.51 6.32
C PRO A 325 27.55 -23.73 5.07
N GLU A 326 28.62 -24.52 5.20
CA GLU A 326 29.54 -24.78 4.08
C GLU A 326 28.84 -25.46 2.89
N GLY A 327 27.88 -26.35 3.14
CA GLY A 327 27.10 -26.98 2.07
C GLY A 327 26.22 -26.02 1.23
N LEU A 328 25.99 -24.78 1.69
CA LEU A 328 25.35 -23.76 0.85
C LEU A 328 26.34 -23.12 -0.13
N LEU A 329 27.63 -23.08 0.19
CA LEU A 329 28.65 -22.55 -0.73
C LEU A 329 28.77 -23.44 -1.98
N GLU A 330 28.70 -24.76 -1.80
CA GLU A 330 28.71 -25.73 -2.90
C GLU A 330 27.58 -25.49 -3.90
N LYS A 331 26.40 -25.07 -3.41
CA LYS A 331 25.25 -24.74 -4.27
C LYS A 331 25.46 -23.47 -5.10
N CYS A 332 26.39 -22.60 -4.71
CA CYS A 332 26.70 -21.37 -5.42
C CYS A 332 27.76 -21.54 -6.52
N LEU A 333 28.56 -22.61 -6.50
CA LEU A 333 29.69 -22.78 -7.44
C LEU A 333 29.23 -22.84 -8.90
N SER A 334 28.27 -23.72 -9.21
CA SER A 334 27.73 -23.83 -10.57
C SER A 334 27.05 -22.55 -11.06
N PRO A 335 26.21 -21.85 -10.27
CA PRO A 335 25.69 -20.54 -10.65
C PRO A 335 26.77 -19.47 -10.89
N ILE A 336 27.88 -19.48 -10.15
CA ILE A 336 29.01 -18.57 -10.37
C ILE A 336 29.69 -18.88 -11.71
N GLU A 337 29.92 -20.16 -12.01
CA GLU A 337 30.52 -20.60 -13.26
C GLU A 337 29.62 -20.33 -14.49
N ASP A 338 28.30 -20.33 -14.32
CA ASP A 338 27.34 -20.02 -15.39
C ASP A 338 27.11 -18.51 -15.58
N ALA A 339 27.50 -17.68 -14.62
CA ALA A 339 27.30 -16.23 -14.69
C ALA A 339 28.29 -15.55 -15.64
N ASP A 340 27.81 -14.52 -16.36
CA ASP A 340 28.63 -13.66 -17.20
C ASP A 340 29.42 -12.65 -16.35
N TYR A 341 28.77 -12.13 -15.30
CA TYR A 341 29.36 -11.19 -14.34
C TYR A 341 29.03 -11.55 -12.90
N ILE A 342 29.98 -11.29 -12.02
CA ILE A 342 29.81 -11.39 -10.57
C ILE A 342 29.72 -9.99 -10.00
N LEU A 343 28.72 -9.77 -9.16
CA LEU A 343 28.44 -8.47 -8.58
C LEU A 343 28.58 -8.54 -7.06
N ASP A 344 29.49 -7.77 -6.50
CA ASP A 344 29.67 -7.58 -5.07
C ASP A 344 29.08 -6.24 -4.64
N THR A 345 27.99 -6.29 -3.89
CA THR A 345 27.26 -5.07 -3.46
C THR A 345 27.89 -4.38 -2.26
N GLY A 346 28.98 -4.92 -1.70
CA GLY A 346 29.68 -4.31 -0.59
C GLY A 346 29.09 -4.58 0.80
N PHE A 347 28.36 -5.69 0.97
CA PHE A 347 27.82 -6.15 2.24
C PHE A 347 28.87 -6.14 3.38
N PRO A 348 28.50 -5.82 4.64
CA PRO A 348 29.42 -5.88 5.77
C PRO A 348 29.99 -7.29 5.97
N ILE A 349 31.32 -7.39 6.06
CA ILE A 349 32.02 -8.67 6.28
C ILE A 349 32.10 -8.91 7.79
N GLN A 350 31.05 -9.53 8.33
CA GLN A 350 30.99 -10.03 9.70
C GLN A 350 30.62 -11.52 9.69
N GLU A 351 30.62 -12.20 10.84
CA GLU A 351 30.45 -13.65 10.94
C GLU A 351 29.23 -14.20 10.17
N ALA A 352 28.12 -13.45 10.11
CA ALA A 352 26.94 -13.84 9.33
C ALA A 352 27.22 -13.93 7.82
N ASN A 353 27.92 -12.95 7.24
CA ASN A 353 28.16 -12.85 5.79
C ASN A 353 29.57 -13.22 5.37
N LYS A 354 30.46 -13.55 6.31
CA LYS A 354 31.89 -13.78 6.06
C LYS A 354 32.13 -14.87 5.02
N MET A 355 31.28 -15.88 4.98
CA MET A 355 31.40 -16.97 4.01
C MET A 355 31.09 -16.52 2.57
N ASN A 356 30.33 -15.44 2.37
CA ASN A 356 30.10 -14.87 1.04
C ASN A 356 31.39 -14.30 0.41
N VAL A 357 32.42 -14.00 1.22
CA VAL A 357 33.75 -13.61 0.71
C VAL A 357 34.39 -14.77 -0.06
N ARG A 358 34.18 -16.02 0.37
CA ARG A 358 34.67 -17.21 -0.35
C ARG A 358 34.04 -17.38 -1.72
N LEU A 359 32.81 -16.90 -1.91
CA LEU A 359 32.15 -16.89 -3.23
C LEU A 359 32.87 -15.94 -4.20
N LEU A 360 33.34 -14.78 -3.69
CA LEU A 360 34.17 -13.86 -4.48
C LEU A 360 35.54 -14.44 -4.82
N GLU A 361 36.15 -15.16 -3.87
CA GLU A 361 37.43 -15.83 -4.09
C GLU A 361 37.31 -16.86 -5.23
N HIS A 362 36.28 -17.70 -5.15
CA HIS A 362 36.00 -18.72 -6.15
C HIS A 362 35.69 -18.11 -7.53
N ALA A 363 34.89 -17.05 -7.57
CA ALA A 363 34.61 -16.32 -8.81
C ALA A 363 35.89 -15.84 -9.53
N LEU A 364 36.84 -15.26 -8.79
CA LEU A 364 38.10 -14.79 -9.34
C LEU A 364 39.01 -15.94 -9.78
N GLU A 365 39.02 -17.05 -9.05
CA GLU A 365 39.75 -18.26 -9.43
C GLU A 365 39.18 -18.91 -10.70
N ALA A 366 37.86 -18.83 -10.90
CA ALA A 366 37.19 -19.22 -12.13
C ALA A 366 37.35 -18.19 -13.27
N GLY A 367 38.11 -17.10 -13.06
CA GLY A 367 38.36 -16.07 -14.08
C GLY A 367 37.15 -15.21 -14.43
N LYS A 368 36.12 -15.17 -13.56
CA LYS A 368 34.92 -14.38 -13.80
C LYS A 368 35.18 -12.89 -13.55
N PRO A 369 34.64 -11.98 -14.40
CA PRO A 369 34.75 -10.56 -14.15
C PRO A 369 33.89 -10.16 -12.95
N VAL A 370 34.52 -9.52 -11.96
CA VAL A 370 33.86 -9.06 -10.73
C VAL A 370 33.67 -7.55 -10.80
N ILE A 371 32.45 -7.08 -10.58
CA ILE A 371 32.13 -5.67 -10.34
C ILE A 371 31.89 -5.52 -8.84
N SER A 372 32.70 -4.71 -8.16
CA SER A 372 32.56 -4.50 -6.72
C SER A 372 32.22 -3.05 -6.38
N MET A 373 31.16 -2.88 -5.60
CA MET A 373 30.76 -1.60 -5.02
C MET A 373 31.52 -1.27 -3.72
N ARG A 374 32.47 -2.11 -3.31
CA ARG A 374 33.38 -1.81 -2.20
C ARG A 374 34.48 -0.88 -2.69
N LYS A 375 35.02 -0.09 -1.76
CA LYS A 375 36.29 0.59 -1.97
C LYS A 375 37.42 -0.44 -1.94
N GLU A 376 38.40 -0.29 -2.82
CA GLU A 376 39.56 -1.19 -2.91
C GLU A 376 40.24 -1.42 -1.55
N ARG A 377 40.39 -0.36 -0.75
CA ARG A 377 40.94 -0.45 0.62
C ARG A 377 40.18 -1.39 1.57
N HIS A 378 38.92 -1.71 1.29
CA HIS A 378 38.12 -2.65 2.09
C HIS A 378 38.49 -4.12 1.79
N PHE A 379 39.35 -4.36 0.80
CA PHE A 379 39.94 -5.66 0.51
C PHE A 379 41.25 -5.91 1.27
N PHE A 380 41.85 -4.89 1.87
CA PHE A 380 43.09 -5.05 2.63
C PHE A 380 42.91 -6.04 3.79
N GLY A 381 43.76 -7.06 3.83
CA GLY A 381 43.68 -8.15 4.79
C GLY A 381 42.63 -9.22 4.48
N LEU A 382 41.97 -9.16 3.32
CA LEU A 382 41.16 -10.25 2.78
C LEU A 382 41.99 -11.07 1.76
N PRO A 383 41.67 -12.37 1.57
CA PRO A 383 42.29 -13.23 0.54
C PRO A 383 42.03 -12.80 -0.93
N LEU A 384 41.48 -11.61 -1.10
CA LEU A 384 41.12 -10.97 -2.36
C LEU A 384 42.04 -9.77 -2.67
N GLU A 385 42.89 -9.36 -1.73
CA GLU A 385 43.83 -8.25 -1.89
C GLU A 385 44.80 -8.49 -3.07
N GLY A 386 44.89 -7.53 -3.99
CA GLY A 386 45.79 -7.60 -5.14
C GLY A 386 45.38 -8.58 -6.24
N LYS A 387 44.20 -9.23 -6.16
CA LYS A 387 43.70 -10.07 -7.25
C LYS A 387 43.23 -9.19 -8.43
N ASN A 388 43.62 -9.58 -9.64
CA ASN A 388 43.15 -8.97 -10.89
C ASN A 388 41.71 -9.41 -11.21
N GLY A 389 41.03 -8.70 -12.11
CA GLY A 389 39.67 -9.07 -12.56
C GLY A 389 38.54 -8.42 -11.77
N ILE A 390 38.86 -7.51 -10.84
CA ILE A 390 37.88 -6.71 -10.09
C ILE A 390 37.82 -5.30 -10.69
N THR A 391 36.62 -4.84 -11.00
CA THR A 391 36.32 -3.45 -11.36
C THR A 391 35.58 -2.79 -10.19
N PHE A 392 36.19 -1.77 -9.59
CA PHE A 392 35.58 -1.03 -8.49
C PHE A 392 34.68 0.09 -9.01
N VAL A 393 33.48 0.21 -8.45
CA VAL A 393 32.50 1.23 -8.82
C VAL A 393 31.92 1.91 -7.59
N GLU A 394 31.48 3.16 -7.75
CA GLU A 394 31.03 3.99 -6.62
C GLU A 394 29.52 3.95 -6.37
N ASN A 395 28.73 3.56 -7.37
CA ASN A 395 27.27 3.61 -7.32
C ASN A 395 26.61 2.58 -8.25
N GLU A 396 25.30 2.39 -8.08
CA GLU A 396 24.49 1.44 -8.84
C GLU A 396 24.42 1.79 -10.33
N GLN A 397 24.50 3.07 -10.70
CA GLN A 397 24.46 3.47 -12.11
C GLN A 397 25.70 2.97 -12.85
N SER A 398 26.89 3.10 -12.25
CA SER A 398 28.12 2.58 -12.83
C SER A 398 28.10 1.05 -12.99
N VAL A 399 27.45 0.33 -12.08
CA VAL A 399 27.20 -1.12 -12.26
C VAL A 399 26.38 -1.37 -13.52
N LEU A 400 25.27 -0.63 -13.69
CA LEU A 400 24.39 -0.80 -14.83
C LEU A 400 25.07 -0.43 -16.15
N ASP A 401 25.89 0.62 -16.20
CA ASP A 401 26.57 1.06 -17.42
C ASP A 401 27.52 -0.04 -17.94
N ILE A 402 28.21 -0.73 -17.02
CA ILE A 402 29.08 -1.88 -17.37
C ILE A 402 28.23 -3.05 -17.90
N LEU A 403 27.19 -3.44 -17.16
CA LEU A 403 26.37 -4.60 -17.53
C LEU A 403 25.61 -4.36 -18.83
N THR A 404 25.00 -3.20 -19.01
CA THR A 404 24.24 -2.86 -20.23
C THR A 404 25.16 -2.67 -21.44
N GLY A 405 26.36 -2.10 -21.25
CA GLY A 405 27.39 -2.04 -22.29
C GLY A 405 27.87 -3.42 -22.73
N ALA A 406 27.98 -4.37 -21.79
CA ALA A 406 28.39 -5.75 -22.08
C ALA A 406 27.30 -6.59 -22.77
N PHE A 407 26.03 -6.41 -22.36
CA PHE A 407 24.90 -7.20 -22.90
C PHE A 407 24.24 -6.55 -24.13
N GLY A 408 24.67 -5.35 -24.53
CA GLY A 408 24.06 -4.55 -25.59
C GLY A 408 22.72 -3.94 -25.15
N HIS A 409 22.42 -2.71 -25.59
CA HIS A 409 21.11 -2.13 -25.35
C HIS A 409 20.03 -3.02 -25.97
N VAL A 410 19.18 -3.61 -25.12
CA VAL A 410 17.90 -4.17 -25.56
C VAL A 410 17.08 -2.99 -26.07
N GLN A 411 17.22 -2.66 -27.37
CA GLN A 411 16.19 -1.90 -28.07
C GLN A 411 14.89 -2.67 -27.87
N ALA A 412 13.86 -1.97 -27.38
CA ALA A 412 12.53 -2.50 -27.29
C ALA A 412 12.12 -3.03 -28.68
N SER A 413 12.13 -4.35 -28.85
CA SER A 413 11.57 -4.96 -30.05
C SER A 413 10.10 -4.55 -30.11
N GLU A 414 9.73 -3.93 -31.22
CA GLU A 414 8.37 -3.53 -31.55
C GLU A 414 7.37 -4.63 -31.18
N ALA A 415 6.31 -4.25 -30.49
CA ALA A 415 5.16 -5.13 -30.29
C ALA A 415 4.70 -5.67 -31.65
N PRO A 416 4.34 -6.96 -31.77
CA PRO A 416 3.82 -7.48 -33.02
C PRO A 416 2.59 -6.65 -33.42
N ALA A 417 2.66 -6.06 -34.61
CA ALA A 417 1.57 -5.29 -35.19
C ALA A 417 0.29 -6.11 -35.12
N SER A 418 -0.65 -5.67 -34.28
CA SER A 418 -2.00 -6.20 -34.24
C SER A 418 -2.60 -6.09 -35.63
N SER A 419 -2.94 -7.23 -36.23
CA SER A 419 -3.66 -7.33 -37.48
C SER A 419 -4.93 -6.49 -37.42
N GLN A 420 -4.95 -5.38 -38.15
CA GLN A 420 -6.18 -4.65 -38.44
C GLN A 420 -7.06 -5.56 -39.32
N ALA A 421 -8.19 -6.00 -38.76
CA ALA A 421 -9.29 -6.52 -39.55
C ALA A 421 -9.97 -5.33 -40.27
N PRO A 422 -10.24 -5.39 -41.58
CA PRO A 422 -10.92 -4.33 -42.29
C PRO A 422 -12.42 -4.40 -42.02
N THR A 423 -12.97 -3.41 -41.34
CA THR A 423 -14.41 -3.16 -41.31
C THR A 423 -14.82 -2.63 -42.69
N ARG A 424 -15.40 -3.48 -43.53
CA ARG A 424 -16.16 -3.06 -44.71
C ARG A 424 -17.58 -2.70 -44.26
N ILE A 425 -17.95 -1.46 -44.57
CA ILE A 425 -19.27 -0.84 -44.83
C ILE A 425 -20.42 -1.22 -43.89
#